data_AF-A0A919MNH1-F1
#
_entry.id   AF-A0A919MNH1-F1
#
_cell.length_a   1.000
_cell.length_b   1.000
_cell.length_c   1.000
_cell.angle_alpha   90.00
_cell.angle_beta   90.00
_cell.angle_gamma   90.00
#
_symmetry.space_group_name_H-M   'P 1'
#
loop_
_entity.id
_entity.type
_entity.pdbx_description
1 polymer ?
#
loop_
_entity_poly.entity_id
_entity_poly.type
_entity_poly.pdbx_seq_one_letter_code
_entity_poly.pdbx_strand_id
1 'polypeptide(L)'
;MLARRAVALPLLANGYYRLGRVIAGHRTEEAMHLFGLGQLVAQQSSCHASVAILHANTAWAHALLGHDRHVVNSHTRARDELRHADPGTAPTWTQFALAPADTHGISAVFYAELAHHPGQHRHADTALDHAHHTVTLRQPQDQRLRIFDRISLATASSLTGDHAAFGRNAVAAVDLAEDGMASAHVRDRLDALWQLTRPHTAEPEFATFGHRFQTKTV
;
A
#
# COMPACT_ATOMS: atom_id res chain seq x y z
N MET A 1 -2.21 12.78 -35.87
CA MET A 1 -1.41 11.67 -35.29
C MET A 1 -0.98 11.92 -33.84
N LEU A 2 -0.57 13.14 -33.46
CA LEU A 2 -0.12 13.51 -32.10
C LEU A 2 -1.21 13.35 -31.01
N ALA A 3 -2.45 13.79 -31.27
CA ALA A 3 -3.55 13.67 -30.30
C ALA A 3 -3.88 12.21 -29.93
N ARG A 4 -3.81 11.27 -30.89
CA ARG A 4 -4.07 9.83 -30.64
C ARG A 4 -2.96 9.18 -29.81
N ARG A 5 -1.71 9.63 -29.95
CA ARG A 5 -0.59 9.19 -29.10
C ARG A 5 -0.71 9.75 -27.68
N ALA A 6 -1.06 11.03 -27.54
CA ALA A 6 -1.24 11.67 -26.23
C ALA A 6 -2.33 10.98 -25.37
N VAL A 7 -3.40 10.47 -25.99
CA VAL A 7 -4.47 9.73 -25.27
C VAL A 7 -4.06 8.27 -24.96
N ALA A 8 -3.21 7.65 -25.77
CA ALA A 8 -2.84 6.24 -25.60
C ALA A 8 -1.77 6.01 -24.52
N LEU A 9 -0.85 6.95 -24.32
CA LEU A 9 0.28 6.76 -23.39
C LEU A 9 -0.17 6.67 -21.92
N PRO A 10 -1.05 7.55 -21.38
CA PRO A 10 -1.54 7.40 -20.02
C PRO A 10 -2.28 6.08 -19.77
N LEU A 11 -2.96 5.55 -20.79
CA LEU A 11 -3.64 4.25 -20.71
C LEU A 11 -2.63 3.08 -20.69
N LEU A 12 -1.58 3.16 -21.49
CA LEU A 12 -0.48 2.17 -21.48
C LEU A 12 0.23 2.16 -20.13
N ALA A 13 0.51 3.33 -19.54
CA ALA A 13 1.09 3.43 -18.20
C ALA A 13 0.21 2.76 -17.14
N ASN A 14 -1.12 2.97 -17.19
CA ASN A 14 -2.09 2.28 -16.33
C ASN A 14 -2.04 0.74 -16.54
N GLY A 15 -1.96 0.29 -17.79
CA GLY A 15 -1.83 -1.14 -18.12
C GLY A 15 -0.61 -1.78 -17.47
N TYR A 16 0.56 -1.17 -17.63
CA TYR A 16 1.80 -1.61 -17.00
C TYR A 16 1.72 -1.61 -15.48
N TYR A 17 1.17 -0.54 -14.89
CA TYR A 17 0.91 -0.44 -13.46
C TYR A 17 0.06 -1.62 -12.96
N ARG A 18 -1.10 -1.88 -13.57
CA ARG A 18 -2.02 -2.93 -13.14
C ARG A 18 -1.41 -4.32 -13.26
N LEU A 19 -0.73 -4.61 -14.38
CA LEU A 19 -0.07 -5.90 -14.58
C LEU A 19 1.05 -6.11 -13.55
N GLY A 20 1.90 -5.10 -13.33
CA GLY A 20 2.95 -5.18 -12.33
C GLY A 20 2.40 -5.40 -10.93
N ARG A 21 1.32 -4.70 -10.55
CA ARG A 21 0.66 -4.86 -9.25
C ARG A 21 0.15 -6.27 -8.98
N VAL A 22 -0.41 -6.92 -10.00
CA VAL A 22 -0.95 -8.27 -9.87
C VAL A 22 0.18 -9.27 -9.60
N ILE A 23 1.32 -9.12 -10.28
CA ILE A 23 2.39 -10.13 -10.22
C ILE A 23 3.47 -9.84 -9.17
N ALA A 24 3.52 -8.64 -8.59
CA ALA A 24 4.60 -8.20 -7.71
C ALA A 24 4.88 -9.14 -6.52
N GLY A 25 3.84 -9.75 -5.96
CA GLY A 25 3.99 -10.65 -4.80
C GLY A 25 4.59 -12.03 -5.11
N HIS A 26 4.65 -12.44 -6.39
CA HIS A 26 5.13 -13.78 -6.77
C HIS A 26 6.17 -13.77 -7.90
N ARG A 27 6.27 -12.68 -8.66
CA ARG A 27 7.24 -12.45 -9.76
C ARG A 27 7.76 -11.01 -9.68
N THR A 28 8.39 -10.67 -8.57
CA THR A 28 8.77 -9.29 -8.21
C THR A 28 9.68 -8.62 -9.24
N GLU A 29 10.70 -9.32 -9.75
CA GLU A 29 11.60 -8.77 -10.78
C GLU A 29 10.86 -8.43 -12.08
N GLU A 30 9.90 -9.26 -12.49
CA GLU A 30 9.08 -8.98 -13.66
C GLU A 30 8.12 -7.81 -13.44
N ALA A 31 7.56 -7.69 -12.23
CA ALA A 31 6.78 -6.51 -11.87
C ALA A 31 7.62 -5.23 -11.97
N MET A 32 8.88 -5.26 -11.54
CA MET A 32 9.79 -4.12 -11.68
C MET A 32 10.02 -3.73 -13.13
N HIS A 33 10.20 -4.72 -14.04
CA HIS A 33 10.28 -4.42 -15.48
C HIS A 33 9.02 -3.73 -15.99
N LEU A 34 7.83 -4.21 -15.59
CA LEU A 34 6.57 -3.58 -15.96
C LEU A 34 6.45 -2.14 -15.42
N PHE A 35 6.84 -1.92 -14.15
CA PHE A 35 6.85 -0.57 -13.58
C PHE A 35 7.83 0.36 -14.33
N GLY A 36 9.01 -0.14 -14.71
CA GLY A 36 9.96 0.61 -15.53
C GLY A 36 9.41 0.99 -16.91
N LEU A 37 8.76 0.05 -17.61
CA LEU A 37 8.08 0.33 -18.89
C LEU A 37 6.97 1.38 -18.71
N GLY A 38 6.18 1.26 -17.63
CA GLY A 38 5.19 2.26 -17.28
C GLY A 38 5.79 3.64 -17.07
N GLN A 39 6.95 3.74 -16.39
CA GLN A 39 7.62 5.02 -16.09
C GLN A 39 8.04 5.72 -17.38
N LEU A 40 8.66 4.98 -18.31
CA LEU A 40 9.07 5.52 -19.60
C LEU A 40 7.89 6.12 -20.36
N VAL A 41 6.76 5.39 -20.41
CA VAL A 41 5.55 5.84 -21.08
C VAL A 41 4.92 7.05 -20.38
N ALA A 42 4.85 7.03 -19.04
CA ALA A 42 4.30 8.13 -18.25
C ALA A 42 5.11 9.43 -18.40
N GLN A 43 6.44 9.33 -18.42
CA GLN A 43 7.35 10.45 -18.67
C GLN A 43 7.19 11.00 -20.08
N GLN A 44 7.06 10.15 -21.10
CA GLN A 44 6.78 10.58 -22.47
C GLN A 44 5.46 11.34 -22.59
N SER A 45 4.47 11.04 -21.74
CA SER A 45 3.23 11.80 -21.64
C SER A 45 3.26 13.01 -20.70
N SER A 46 4.41 13.31 -20.07
CA SER A 46 4.54 14.36 -19.05
C SER A 46 3.51 14.26 -17.92
N CYS A 47 3.15 13.03 -17.54
CA CYS A 47 2.13 12.78 -16.51
C CYS A 47 2.78 12.45 -15.17
N HIS A 48 3.09 13.49 -14.38
CA HIS A 48 3.73 13.37 -13.07
C HIS A 48 2.98 12.41 -12.12
N ALA A 49 1.64 12.45 -12.10
CA ALA A 49 0.84 11.54 -11.26
C ALA A 49 1.04 10.06 -11.62
N SER A 50 1.14 9.74 -12.92
CA SER A 50 1.44 8.38 -13.38
C SER A 50 2.84 7.96 -12.96
N VAL A 51 3.84 8.83 -13.17
CA VAL A 51 5.24 8.55 -12.80
C VAL A 51 5.36 8.30 -11.29
N ALA A 52 4.69 9.13 -10.47
CA ALA A 52 4.64 8.97 -9.03
C ALA A 52 4.12 7.60 -8.59
N ILE A 53 2.97 7.18 -9.14
CA ILE A 53 2.37 5.87 -8.82
C ILE A 53 3.36 4.76 -9.17
N LEU A 54 4.00 4.82 -10.33
CA LEU A 54 4.93 3.78 -10.75
C LEU A 54 6.20 3.76 -9.89
N HIS A 55 6.70 4.90 -9.43
CA HIS A 55 7.80 4.97 -8.47
C HIS A 55 7.40 4.42 -7.09
N ALA A 56 6.21 4.72 -6.57
CA ALA A 56 5.74 4.16 -5.31
C ALA A 56 5.62 2.63 -5.36
N ASN A 57 5.18 2.07 -6.50
CA ASN A 57 5.10 0.62 -6.67
C ASN A 57 6.45 -0.04 -6.96
N THR A 58 7.40 0.70 -7.54
CA THR A 58 8.81 0.27 -7.61
C THR A 58 9.43 0.21 -6.21
N ALA A 59 9.11 1.18 -5.33
CA ALA A 59 9.51 1.14 -3.93
C ALA A 59 8.95 -0.11 -3.22
N TRP A 60 7.68 -0.43 -3.45
CA TRP A 60 7.09 -1.67 -2.91
C TRP A 60 7.77 -2.93 -3.44
N ALA A 61 8.05 -3.03 -4.73
CA ALA A 61 8.79 -4.18 -5.28
C ALA A 61 10.20 -4.30 -4.70
N HIS A 62 10.89 -3.17 -4.46
CA HIS A 62 12.17 -3.17 -3.76
C HIS A 62 12.05 -3.61 -2.30
N ALA A 63 10.96 -3.24 -1.63
CA ALA A 63 10.71 -3.64 -0.25
C ALA A 63 10.53 -5.16 -0.13
N LEU A 64 9.80 -5.79 -1.05
CA LEU A 64 9.65 -7.26 -1.15
C LEU A 64 11.00 -8.00 -1.32
N LEU A 65 12.04 -7.31 -1.79
CA LEU A 65 13.39 -7.84 -1.97
C LEU A 65 14.36 -7.41 -0.85
N GLY A 66 13.90 -6.64 0.14
CA GLY A 66 14.76 -6.09 1.20
C GLY A 66 15.75 -5.00 0.74
N HIS A 67 15.52 -4.40 -0.43
CA HIS A 67 16.43 -3.43 -1.07
C HIS A 67 16.28 -2.01 -0.51
N ASP A 68 16.62 -1.80 0.78
CA ASP A 68 16.42 -0.54 1.54
C ASP A 68 16.75 0.75 0.76
N ARG A 69 17.98 0.88 0.26
CA ARG A 69 18.41 2.10 -0.47
C ARG A 69 17.53 2.39 -1.69
N HIS A 70 17.06 1.35 -2.36
CA HIS A 70 16.20 1.48 -3.53
C HIS A 70 14.76 1.84 -3.14
N VAL A 71 14.24 1.34 -2.02
CA VAL A 71 12.95 1.77 -1.45
C VAL A 71 12.97 3.27 -1.19
N VAL A 72 13.99 3.76 -0.46
CA VAL A 72 14.12 5.19 -0.12
C VAL A 72 14.26 6.05 -1.38
N ASN A 73 15.05 5.61 -2.37
CA ASN A 73 15.21 6.33 -3.62
C ASN A 73 13.88 6.42 -4.40
N SER A 74 13.22 5.28 -4.63
CA SER A 74 11.95 5.24 -5.36
C SER A 74 10.84 6.02 -4.64
N HIS A 75 10.75 5.94 -3.30
CA HIS A 75 9.82 6.73 -2.52
C HIS A 75 10.09 8.23 -2.66
N THR A 76 11.36 8.65 -2.58
CA THR A 76 11.75 10.06 -2.77
C THR A 76 11.33 10.58 -4.15
N ARG A 77 11.56 9.79 -5.21
CA ARG A 77 11.15 10.15 -6.56
C ARG A 77 9.64 10.22 -6.70
N ALA A 78 8.90 9.28 -6.11
CA ALA A 78 7.43 9.31 -6.12
C ALA A 78 6.90 10.60 -5.49
N ARG A 79 7.45 11.00 -4.34
CA ARG A 79 7.06 12.23 -3.64
C ARG A 79 7.38 13.49 -4.45
N ASP A 80 8.52 13.50 -5.13
CA ASP A 80 8.91 14.65 -5.94
C ASP A 80 7.99 14.85 -7.15
N GLU A 81 7.63 13.75 -7.83
CA GLU A 81 6.65 13.77 -8.92
C GLU A 81 5.27 14.25 -8.44
N LEU A 82 4.81 13.83 -7.27
CA LEU A 82 3.53 14.29 -6.71
C LEU A 82 3.48 15.80 -6.47
N ARG A 83 4.61 16.46 -6.15
CA ARG A 83 4.66 17.92 -6.00
C ARG A 83 4.41 18.67 -7.30
N HIS A 84 4.72 18.03 -8.43
CA HIS A 84 4.55 18.58 -9.78
C HIS A 84 3.25 18.10 -10.45
N ALA A 85 2.53 17.17 -9.83
CA ALA A 85 1.28 16.65 -10.37
C ALA A 85 0.16 17.70 -10.25
N ASP A 86 -0.48 18.01 -11.38
CA ASP A 86 -1.65 18.87 -11.43
C ASP A 86 -2.95 18.02 -11.38
N PRO A 87 -3.78 18.14 -10.33
CA PRO A 87 -5.04 17.41 -10.23
C PRO A 87 -6.03 17.70 -11.37
N GLY A 88 -5.97 18.90 -11.97
CA GLY A 88 -6.88 19.31 -13.05
C GLY A 88 -6.59 18.62 -14.39
N THR A 89 -5.34 18.18 -14.60
CA THR A 89 -4.90 17.51 -15.83
C THR A 89 -4.54 16.03 -15.63
N ALA A 90 -4.50 15.56 -14.38
CA ALA A 90 -4.23 14.18 -14.05
C ALA A 90 -5.30 13.21 -14.61
N PRO A 91 -4.90 12.09 -15.24
CA PRO A 91 -5.84 11.06 -15.67
C PRO A 91 -6.69 10.54 -14.50
N THR A 92 -7.96 10.23 -14.75
CA THR A 92 -8.89 9.75 -13.69
C THR A 92 -8.34 8.58 -12.88
N TRP A 93 -7.62 7.66 -13.52
CA TRP A 93 -7.07 6.49 -12.84
C TRP A 93 -5.99 6.84 -11.81
N THR A 94 -5.36 8.03 -11.88
CA THR A 94 -4.30 8.46 -10.97
C THR A 94 -4.82 9.30 -9.80
N GLN A 95 -6.09 9.72 -9.82
CA GLN A 95 -6.63 10.68 -8.86
C GLN A 95 -6.48 10.22 -7.41
N PHE A 96 -6.62 8.91 -7.15
CA PHE A 96 -6.42 8.36 -5.80
C PHE A 96 -5.04 8.71 -5.23
N ALA A 97 -3.99 8.69 -6.05
CA ALA A 97 -2.62 8.92 -5.58
C ALA A 97 -2.34 10.38 -5.23
N LEU A 98 -3.22 11.31 -5.62
CA LEU A 98 -3.11 12.72 -5.28
C LEU A 98 -3.65 13.01 -3.87
N ALA A 99 -4.44 12.10 -3.30
CA ALA A 99 -4.87 12.21 -1.93
C ALA A 99 -3.69 11.91 -0.97
N PRO A 100 -3.42 12.77 0.02
CA PRO A 100 -2.34 12.54 0.99
C PRO A 100 -2.47 11.19 1.71
N ALA A 101 -3.70 10.78 2.06
CA ALA A 101 -3.95 9.51 2.72
C ALA A 101 -3.44 8.32 1.87
N ASP A 102 -3.63 8.31 0.56
CA ASP A 102 -3.18 7.21 -0.30
C ASP A 102 -1.67 7.18 -0.50
N THR A 103 -1.02 8.35 -0.50
CA THR A 103 0.45 8.44 -0.52
C THR A 103 1.05 7.89 0.77
N HIS A 104 0.48 8.25 1.92
CA HIS A 104 0.89 7.68 3.21
C HIS A 104 0.56 6.18 3.28
N GLY A 105 -0.59 5.76 2.75
CA GLY A 105 -1.05 4.37 2.81
C GLY A 105 -0.11 3.41 2.09
N ILE A 106 0.28 3.72 0.85
CA ILE A 106 1.25 2.87 0.14
C ILE A 106 2.63 2.88 0.83
N SER A 107 3.01 4.00 1.46
CA SER A 107 4.26 4.13 2.18
C SER A 107 4.30 3.27 3.44
N ALA A 108 3.20 3.24 4.20
CA ALA A 108 3.04 2.34 5.33
C ALA A 108 3.25 0.87 4.91
N VAL A 109 2.65 0.48 3.76
CA VAL A 109 2.76 -0.89 3.24
C VAL A 109 4.20 -1.26 2.92
N PHE A 110 4.91 -0.47 2.11
CA PHE A 110 6.26 -0.88 1.70
C PHE A 110 7.30 -0.73 2.82
N TYR A 111 7.13 0.18 3.78
CA TYR A 111 8.04 0.25 4.94
C TYR A 111 7.78 -0.90 5.92
N ALA A 112 6.51 -1.33 6.10
CA ALA A 112 6.20 -2.51 6.89
C ALA A 112 6.79 -3.77 6.25
N GLU A 113 6.64 -3.93 4.93
CA GLU A 113 7.26 -5.01 4.17
C GLU A 113 8.79 -5.01 4.35
N LEU A 114 9.44 -3.86 4.15
CA LEU A 114 10.88 -3.73 4.32
C LEU A 114 11.32 -4.08 5.75
N ALA A 115 10.55 -3.69 6.77
CA ALA A 115 10.86 -3.95 8.18
C ALA A 115 10.86 -5.44 8.56
N HIS A 116 10.18 -6.30 7.78
CA HIS A 116 10.21 -7.75 7.98
C HIS A 116 11.53 -8.39 7.52
N HIS A 117 12.35 -7.71 6.72
CA HIS A 117 13.64 -8.25 6.28
C HIS A 117 14.70 -8.19 7.40
N PRO A 118 15.62 -9.18 7.48
CA PRO A 118 16.71 -9.17 8.45
C PRO A 118 17.53 -7.88 8.39
N GLY A 119 17.72 -7.24 9.56
CA GLY A 119 18.49 -6.00 9.70
C GLY A 119 17.76 -4.71 9.25
N GLN A 120 16.49 -4.80 8.84
CA GLN A 120 15.70 -3.66 8.36
C GLN A 120 14.59 -3.21 9.32
N HIS A 121 14.53 -3.81 10.51
CA HIS A 121 13.52 -3.50 11.53
C HIS A 121 13.43 -2.02 11.91
N ARG A 122 14.51 -1.24 11.71
CA ARG A 122 14.52 0.23 11.89
C ARG A 122 13.43 0.98 11.11
N HIS A 123 12.85 0.36 10.08
CA HIS A 123 11.76 0.94 9.28
C HIS A 123 10.37 0.73 9.89
N ALA A 124 10.24 -0.02 10.98
CA ALA A 124 8.98 -0.26 11.67
C ALA A 124 8.31 1.06 12.12
N ASP A 125 9.07 1.95 12.75
CA ASP A 125 8.55 3.26 13.18
C ASP A 125 8.12 4.13 11.99
N THR A 126 8.88 4.09 10.88
CA THR A 126 8.51 4.80 9.65
C THR A 126 7.21 4.26 9.06
N ALA A 127 7.01 2.93 9.08
CA ALA A 127 5.75 2.33 8.66
C ALA A 127 4.59 2.77 9.56
N LEU A 128 4.81 2.83 10.88
CA LEU A 128 3.82 3.23 11.87
C LEU A 128 3.40 4.70 11.68
N ASP A 129 4.35 5.61 11.51
CA ASP A 129 4.10 7.02 11.24
C ASP A 129 3.23 7.21 9.99
N HIS A 130 3.60 6.54 8.90
CA HIS A 130 2.81 6.58 7.67
C HIS A 130 1.41 5.98 7.86
N ALA A 131 1.27 4.89 8.61
CA ALA A 131 -0.01 4.27 8.88
C ALA A 131 -0.93 5.18 9.72
N HIS A 132 -0.37 5.87 10.73
CA HIS A 132 -1.09 6.88 11.51
C HIS A 132 -1.59 8.02 10.63
N HIS A 133 -0.70 8.62 9.83
CA HIS A 133 -1.09 9.68 8.91
C HIS A 133 -2.18 9.25 7.93
N THR A 134 -2.11 8.02 7.44
CA THR A 134 -3.14 7.45 6.56
C THR A 134 -4.51 7.48 7.24
N VAL A 135 -4.63 6.93 8.45
CA VAL A 135 -5.88 6.89 9.21
C VAL A 135 -6.38 8.29 9.56
N THR A 136 -5.48 9.21 9.92
CA THR A 136 -5.82 10.59 10.28
C THR A 136 -6.32 11.42 9.10
N LEU A 137 -5.74 11.21 7.91
CA LEU A 137 -6.04 12.00 6.72
C LEU A 137 -7.20 11.43 5.89
N ARG A 138 -7.55 10.15 6.10
CA ARG A 138 -8.61 9.47 5.35
C ARG A 138 -9.97 10.12 5.60
N GLN A 139 -10.66 10.42 4.51
CA GLN A 139 -11.98 11.04 4.59
C GLN A 139 -13.06 9.99 4.93
N PRO A 140 -14.13 10.36 5.66
CA PRO A 140 -15.15 9.40 6.11
C PRO A 140 -15.86 8.62 5.00
N GLN A 141 -15.99 9.22 3.81
CA GLN A 141 -16.66 8.64 2.65
C GLN A 141 -15.90 7.46 2.01
N ASP A 142 -14.60 7.29 2.29
CA ASP A 142 -13.75 6.27 1.67
C ASP A 142 -13.75 4.96 2.47
N GLN A 143 -14.95 4.43 2.78
CA GLN A 143 -15.09 3.35 3.76
C GLN A 143 -14.27 2.10 3.44
N ARG A 144 -14.15 1.71 2.15
CA ARG A 144 -13.34 0.55 1.75
C ARG A 144 -11.86 0.75 2.04
N LEU A 145 -11.33 1.95 1.82
CA LEU A 145 -9.92 2.25 2.07
C LEU A 145 -9.62 2.27 3.57
N ARG A 146 -10.58 2.67 4.40
CA ARG A 146 -10.44 2.61 5.87
C ARG A 146 -10.13 1.20 6.38
N ILE A 147 -10.64 0.15 5.75
CA ILE A 147 -10.28 -1.24 6.12
C ILE A 147 -8.78 -1.46 5.91
N PHE A 148 -8.24 -1.10 4.74
CA PHE A 148 -6.81 -1.25 4.45
C PHE A 148 -5.94 -0.34 5.32
N ASP A 149 -6.41 0.85 5.65
CA ASP A 149 -5.70 1.76 6.55
C ASP A 149 -5.61 1.16 7.97
N ARG A 150 -6.68 0.54 8.47
CA ARG A 150 -6.69 -0.17 9.76
C ARG A 150 -5.79 -1.40 9.74
N ILE A 151 -5.79 -2.17 8.67
CA ILE A 151 -4.87 -3.31 8.51
C ILE A 151 -3.43 -2.82 8.53
N SER A 152 -3.10 -1.76 7.78
CA SER A 152 -1.75 -1.21 7.72
C SER A 152 -1.27 -0.72 9.08
N LEU A 153 -2.15 -0.04 9.84
CA LEU A 153 -1.83 0.41 11.19
C LEU A 153 -1.67 -0.75 12.18
N ALA A 154 -2.50 -1.80 12.07
CA ALA A 154 -2.33 -3.01 12.86
C ALA A 154 -0.97 -3.69 12.57
N THR A 155 -0.63 -3.88 11.28
CA THR A 155 0.65 -4.47 10.87
C THR A 155 1.84 -3.68 11.44
N ALA A 156 1.84 -2.35 11.30
CA ALA A 156 2.92 -1.51 11.83
C ALA A 156 2.98 -1.50 13.37
N SER A 157 1.83 -1.56 14.05
CA SER A 157 1.77 -1.67 15.51
C SER A 157 2.36 -3.00 16.00
N SER A 158 2.11 -4.10 15.27
CA SER A 158 2.73 -5.40 15.57
C SER A 158 4.24 -5.35 15.43
N LEU A 159 4.75 -4.70 14.38
CA LEU A 159 6.19 -4.53 14.15
C LEU A 159 6.88 -3.74 15.27
N THR A 160 6.21 -2.76 15.85
CA THR A 160 6.76 -1.91 16.93
C THR A 160 6.50 -2.45 18.33
N GLY A 161 5.76 -3.57 18.45
CA GLY A 161 5.42 -4.19 19.73
C GLY A 161 4.26 -3.53 20.48
N ASP A 162 3.52 -2.59 19.86
CA ASP A 162 2.29 -2.04 20.45
C ASP A 162 1.11 -3.00 20.21
N HIS A 163 1.05 -4.04 21.04
CA HIS A 163 0.02 -5.08 20.99
C HIS A 163 -1.39 -4.51 21.20
N ALA A 164 -1.52 -3.48 22.03
CA ALA A 164 -2.78 -2.80 22.31
C ALA A 164 -3.30 -2.08 21.06
N ALA A 165 -2.44 -1.33 20.35
CA ALA A 165 -2.79 -0.70 19.08
C ALA A 165 -3.04 -1.73 17.97
N PHE A 166 -2.28 -2.84 17.94
CA PHE A 166 -2.54 -3.96 17.04
C PHE A 166 -3.99 -4.46 17.21
N GLY A 167 -4.37 -4.88 18.42
CA GLY A 167 -5.68 -5.48 18.68
C GLY A 167 -6.84 -4.55 18.32
N ARG A 168 -6.75 -3.28 18.75
CA ARG A 168 -7.77 -2.26 18.43
C ARG A 168 -7.97 -2.09 16.92
N ASN A 169 -6.88 -1.98 16.15
CA ASN A 169 -6.97 -1.74 14.72
C ASN A 169 -7.33 -3.01 13.92
N ALA A 170 -6.85 -4.18 14.35
CA ALA A 170 -7.18 -5.46 13.72
C ALA A 170 -8.67 -5.80 13.88
N VAL A 171 -9.23 -5.62 15.09
CA VAL A 171 -10.67 -5.79 15.34
C VAL A 171 -11.49 -4.78 14.54
N ALA A 172 -11.09 -3.50 14.54
CA ALA A 172 -11.78 -2.48 13.75
C ALA A 172 -11.78 -2.79 12.24
N ALA A 173 -10.71 -3.40 11.71
CA ALA A 173 -10.66 -3.81 10.32
C ALA A 173 -11.66 -4.94 10.01
N VAL A 174 -11.80 -5.92 10.91
CA VAL A 174 -12.79 -7.01 10.78
C VAL A 174 -14.21 -6.45 10.85
N ASP A 175 -14.52 -5.60 11.83
CA ASP A 175 -15.85 -5.02 11.97
C ASP A 175 -16.24 -4.19 10.73
N LEU A 176 -15.31 -3.39 10.18
CA LEU A 176 -15.55 -2.65 8.93
C LEU A 176 -15.73 -3.55 7.69
N ALA A 177 -15.11 -4.73 7.67
CA ALA A 177 -15.24 -5.67 6.55
C ALA A 177 -16.63 -6.33 6.51
N GLU A 178 -17.23 -6.56 7.68
CA GLU A 178 -18.56 -7.15 7.81
C GLU A 178 -19.71 -6.24 7.40
N ASP A 179 -19.54 -4.92 7.50
CA ASP A 179 -20.56 -3.92 7.13
C ASP A 179 -20.82 -3.85 5.60
N GLY A 180 -20.65 -4.97 4.88
CA GLY A 180 -21.00 -5.14 3.47
C GLY A 180 -19.82 -5.02 2.49
N MET A 181 -18.57 -5.10 2.95
CA MET A 181 -17.40 -4.71 2.16
C MET A 181 -16.33 -5.81 2.02
N ALA A 182 -16.69 -7.05 2.34
CA ALA A 182 -15.83 -8.22 2.27
C ALA A 182 -15.50 -8.63 0.81
N SER A 183 -14.44 -8.04 0.26
CA SER A 183 -13.83 -8.52 -0.99
C SER A 183 -12.80 -9.63 -0.73
N ALA A 184 -12.49 -10.45 -1.74
CA ALA A 184 -11.41 -11.44 -1.66
C ALA A 184 -10.08 -10.79 -1.21
N HIS A 185 -9.76 -9.61 -1.75
CA HIS A 185 -8.54 -8.90 -1.37
C HIS A 185 -8.52 -8.44 0.10
N VAL A 186 -9.66 -8.06 0.66
CA VAL A 186 -9.76 -7.72 2.08
C VAL A 186 -9.53 -8.97 2.94
N ARG A 187 -10.13 -10.10 2.54
CA ARG A 187 -9.93 -11.39 3.21
C ARG A 187 -8.46 -11.82 3.20
N ASP A 188 -7.79 -11.77 2.03
CA ASP A 188 -6.37 -12.11 1.92
C ASP A 188 -5.49 -11.29 2.89
N ARG A 189 -5.83 -10.00 3.07
CA ARG A 189 -5.07 -9.10 3.95
C ARG A 189 -5.37 -9.34 5.43
N LEU A 190 -6.60 -9.67 5.79
CA LEU A 190 -6.95 -10.08 7.14
C LEU A 190 -6.36 -11.45 7.49
N ASP A 191 -6.30 -12.37 6.53
CA ASP A 191 -5.59 -13.66 6.66
C ASP A 191 -4.10 -13.44 6.91
N ALA A 192 -3.45 -12.55 6.15
CA ALA A 192 -2.05 -12.20 6.38
C ALA A 192 -1.83 -11.63 7.79
N LEU A 193 -2.72 -10.74 8.25
CA LEU A 193 -2.69 -10.19 9.62
C LEU A 193 -2.90 -11.31 10.66
N TRP A 194 -3.76 -12.29 10.38
CA TRP A 194 -3.97 -13.45 11.22
C TRP A 194 -2.73 -14.34 11.29
N GLN A 195 -1.99 -14.53 10.20
CA GLN A 195 -0.74 -15.30 10.25
C GLN A 195 0.32 -14.63 11.15
N LEU A 196 0.33 -13.30 11.24
CA LEU A 196 1.24 -12.56 12.14
C LEU A 196 0.98 -12.82 13.61
N THR A 197 -0.22 -13.29 14.00
CA THR A 197 -0.56 -13.54 15.40
C THR A 197 -0.02 -14.86 15.93
N ARG A 198 0.34 -15.81 15.04
CA ARG A 198 0.68 -17.19 15.42
C ARG A 198 1.79 -17.29 16.48
N PRO A 199 2.83 -16.43 16.49
CA PRO A 199 3.83 -16.43 17.55
C PRO A 199 3.35 -15.82 18.88
N HIS A 200 2.22 -15.09 18.88
CA HIS A 200 1.75 -14.24 19.98
C HIS A 200 0.41 -14.72 20.57
N THR A 201 0.11 -16.02 20.51
CA THR A 201 -1.20 -16.58 20.94
C THR A 201 -1.49 -16.42 22.43
N ALA A 202 -0.48 -16.19 23.25
CA ALA A 202 -0.63 -15.92 24.69
C ALA A 202 -1.05 -14.48 24.99
N GLU A 203 -0.92 -13.56 24.03
CA GLU A 203 -1.25 -12.15 24.20
C GLU A 203 -2.76 -11.91 23.97
N PRO A 204 -3.49 -11.29 24.92
CA PRO A 204 -4.95 -11.14 24.84
C PRO A 204 -5.45 -10.43 23.58
N GLU A 205 -4.73 -9.44 23.10
CA GLU A 205 -5.10 -8.64 21.92
C GLU A 205 -5.07 -9.46 20.64
N PHE A 206 -4.06 -10.33 20.51
CA PHE A 206 -3.92 -11.24 19.38
C PHE A 206 -4.96 -12.36 19.43
N ALA A 207 -5.23 -12.90 20.62
CA ALA A 207 -6.28 -13.89 20.83
C ALA A 207 -7.68 -13.32 20.51
N THR A 208 -7.96 -12.09 20.93
CA THR A 208 -9.23 -11.39 20.67
C THR A 208 -9.46 -11.19 19.18
N PHE A 209 -8.45 -10.68 18.46
CA PHE A 209 -8.53 -10.54 17.01
C PHE A 209 -8.72 -11.90 16.33
N GLY A 210 -7.97 -12.93 16.74
CA GLY A 210 -8.12 -14.29 16.20
C GLY A 210 -9.51 -14.86 16.32
N HIS A 211 -10.08 -14.77 17.53
CA HIS A 211 -11.45 -15.20 17.77
C HIS A 211 -12.45 -14.42 16.90
N ARG A 212 -12.27 -13.10 16.81
CA ARG A 212 -13.12 -12.22 16.01
C ARG A 212 -13.04 -12.54 14.52
N PHE A 213 -11.84 -12.80 14.00
CA PHE A 213 -11.62 -13.15 12.60
C PHE A 213 -12.27 -14.51 12.27
N GLN A 214 -12.09 -15.52 13.12
CA GLN A 214 -12.63 -16.86 12.90
C GLN A 214 -14.17 -16.94 13.01
N THR A 215 -14.76 -16.19 13.94
CA THR A 215 -16.23 -16.21 14.15
C THR A 215 -17.02 -15.47 13.08
N LYS A 216 -16.35 -14.61 12.31
CA LYS A 216 -16.97 -13.67 11.37
C LYS A 216 -16.66 -13.95 9.90
N THR A 217 -15.70 -14.83 9.63
CA THR A 217 -15.25 -15.16 8.28
C THR A 217 -15.79 -16.53 7.81
N VAL A 218 -16.74 -17.12 8.56
CA VAL A 218 -17.51 -18.33 8.19
C VAL A 218 -18.87 -17.95 7.66
#